data_AF-A0A1B1UUL4-F1
#
_entry.id   AF-A0A1B1UUL4-F1
#
_cell.length_a   1.000
_cell.length_b   1.000
_cell.length_c   1.000
_cell.angle_alpha   90.00
_cell.angle_beta   90.00
_cell.angle_gamma   90.00
#
_symmetry.space_group_name_H-M   'P 1'
#
loop_
_entity.id
_entity.type
_entity.pdbx_description
1 polymer ?
#
loop_
_entity_poly.entity_id
_entity_poly.type
_entity_poly.pdbx_seq_one_letter_code
_entity_poly.pdbx_strand_id
1 'polypeptide(L)'
;MMKLIMMNSSMIFMILTIMILMLNLISKKTSTDREKSSPFECGFDPKSSSRLPFSLHFFLIAIIFLIFDVELTILLPMITSVKSSNMIMFSIFNCFFILILIFGLIHEWKEGALKWIN
;
A
#
# COMPACT_ATOMS: atom_id res chain seq x y z
N MET A 1 -20.57 -10.74 35.62
CA MET A 1 -21.31 -11.53 34.59
C MET A 1 -20.75 -11.28 33.19
N MET A 2 -20.72 -10.04 32.69
CA MET A 2 -20.21 -9.70 31.35
C MET A 2 -18.75 -10.13 31.09
N LYS A 3 -17.86 -9.99 32.08
CA LYS A 3 -16.46 -10.46 31.98
C LYS A 3 -16.33 -11.98 31.81
N LEU A 4 -17.22 -12.76 32.42
CA LEU A 4 -17.26 -14.22 32.29
C LEU A 4 -17.74 -14.64 30.89
N ILE A 5 -18.76 -13.94 30.37
CA ILE A 5 -19.27 -14.13 29.00
C ILE A 5 -18.19 -13.80 27.97
N MET A 6 -17.43 -12.72 28.19
CA MET A 6 -16.33 -12.31 27.32
C MET A 6 -15.17 -13.32 27.34
N MET A 7 -14.86 -13.90 28.51
CA MET A 7 -13.84 -14.93 28.65
C MET A 7 -14.26 -16.24 27.96
N ASN A 8 -15.51 -16.68 28.12
CA ASN A 8 -16.03 -17.88 27.46
C ASN A 8 -16.08 -17.72 25.93
N SER A 9 -16.53 -16.57 25.44
CA SER A 9 -16.54 -16.29 23.99
C SER A 9 -15.13 -16.26 23.40
N SER A 10 -14.14 -15.70 24.11
CA SER A 10 -12.74 -15.73 23.66
C SER A 10 -12.17 -17.15 23.60
N MET A 11 -12.49 -18.01 24.56
CA MET A 11 -12.07 -19.43 24.57
C MET A 11 -12.69 -20.21 23.40
N ILE A 12 -13.99 -20.00 23.15
CA ILE A 12 -14.68 -20.62 22.02
C ILE A 12 -14.05 -20.20 20.69
N PHE A 13 -13.72 -18.91 20.53
CA PHE A 13 -13.08 -18.41 19.31
C PHE A 13 -11.70 -19.07 19.08
N MET A 14 -10.89 -19.19 20.14
CA MET A 14 -9.59 -19.87 20.05
C MET A 14 -9.75 -21.34 19.62
N ILE A 15 -10.69 -22.07 20.22
CA ILE A 15 -10.96 -23.47 19.86
C ILE A 15 -11.39 -23.59 18.39
N LEU A 16 -12.28 -22.71 17.92
CA LEU A 16 -12.75 -22.72 16.54
C LEU A 16 -11.61 -22.44 15.54
N THR A 17 -10.73 -21.47 15.82
CA THR A 17 -9.58 -21.19 14.95
C THR A 17 -8.64 -22.39 14.82
N ILE A 18 -8.37 -23.09 15.93
CA ILE A 18 -7.55 -24.30 15.94
C ILE A 18 -8.21 -25.41 15.13
N MET A 19 -9.53 -25.61 15.30
CA MET A 19 -10.27 -26.61 14.52
C MET A 19 -10.24 -26.34 13.02
N ILE A 20 -10.39 -25.08 12.59
CA ILE A 20 -10.34 -24.70 11.17
C ILE A 20 -8.94 -24.96 10.59
N LEU A 21 -7.89 -24.65 11.33
CA LEU A 21 -6.51 -24.94 10.90
C LEU A 21 -6.29 -26.45 10.72
N MET A 22 -6.74 -27.26 11.68
CA MET A 22 -6.63 -28.72 11.61
C MET A 22 -7.42 -29.31 10.43
N LEU A 23 -8.64 -28.82 10.19
CA LEU A 23 -9.46 -29.24 9.05
C LEU A 23 -8.77 -28.94 7.72
N ASN A 24 -8.18 -27.75 7.56
CA ASN A 24 -7.46 -27.39 6.33
C ASN A 24 -6.23 -28.26 6.07
N LEU A 25 -5.50 -28.64 7.13
CA LEU A 25 -4.33 -29.53 7.00
C LEU A 25 -4.75 -30.95 6.61
N ILE A 26 -5.82 -31.48 7.21
CA ILE A 26 -6.33 -32.84 6.93
C ILE A 26 -7.04 -32.91 5.57
N SER A 27 -7.74 -31.85 5.17
CA SER A 27 -8.51 -31.79 3.91
C SER A 27 -7.63 -31.69 2.66
N LYS A 28 -6.35 -31.31 2.79
CA LYS A 28 -5.44 -31.18 1.67
C LYS A 28 -5.21 -32.55 1.01
N LYS A 29 -5.74 -32.74 -0.20
CA LYS A 29 -5.45 -33.93 -1.03
C LYS A 29 -3.94 -33.95 -1.35
N THR A 30 -3.30 -35.06 -1.03
CA THR A 30 -1.85 -35.25 -1.12
C THR A 30 -1.35 -35.50 -2.56
N SER A 31 -2.23 -35.92 -3.47
CA SER A 31 -1.88 -36.13 -4.88
C SER A 31 -1.73 -34.78 -5.60
N THR A 32 -0.50 -34.31 -5.70
CA THR A 32 -0.14 -33.16 -6.54
C THR A 32 -0.02 -33.62 -7.99
N ASP A 33 -1.11 -33.55 -8.74
CA ASP A 33 -1.07 -33.76 -10.19
C ASP A 33 -0.34 -32.59 -10.85
N ARG A 34 0.58 -32.87 -11.77
CA ARG A 34 1.34 -31.83 -12.51
C ARG A 34 0.40 -30.80 -13.14
N GLU A 35 -0.67 -31.26 -13.78
CA GLU A 35 -1.66 -30.41 -14.46
C GLU A 35 -2.49 -29.52 -13.51
N LYS A 36 -2.58 -29.87 -12.22
CA LYS A 36 -3.18 -28.99 -11.20
C LYS A 36 -2.19 -27.96 -10.66
N SER A 37 -0.89 -28.22 -10.83
CA SER A 37 0.20 -27.36 -10.36
C SER A 37 0.79 -26.49 -11.47
N SER A 38 0.38 -26.67 -12.72
CA SER A 38 0.77 -25.82 -13.84
C SER A 38 0.00 -24.48 -13.80
N PRO A 39 0.59 -23.39 -14.34
CA PRO A 39 -0.09 -22.10 -14.45
C PRO A 39 -1.35 -22.21 -15.32
N PHE A 40 -2.42 -21.53 -14.91
CA PHE A 40 -3.64 -21.46 -15.70
C PHE A 40 -3.50 -20.42 -16.83
N GLU A 41 -3.52 -20.87 -18.08
CA GLU A 41 -3.55 -20.01 -19.27
C GLU A 41 -4.75 -20.38 -20.17
N CYS A 42 -5.96 -20.30 -19.61
CA CYS A 42 -7.23 -20.60 -20.31
C CYS A 42 -7.28 -22.00 -20.97
N GLY A 43 -6.64 -22.99 -20.36
CA GLY A 43 -6.57 -24.37 -20.86
C GLY A 43 -5.42 -24.65 -21.83
N PHE A 44 -4.55 -23.67 -22.07
CA PHE A 44 -3.32 -23.84 -22.85
C PHE A 44 -2.09 -23.90 -21.95
N ASP A 45 -1.01 -24.49 -22.46
CA ASP A 45 0.31 -24.39 -21.84
C ASP A 45 0.86 -22.98 -21.99
N PRO A 46 1.54 -22.44 -20.95
CA PRO A 46 2.05 -21.09 -21.00
C PRO A 46 3.11 -20.90 -22.07
N LYS A 47 2.89 -19.94 -22.98
CA LYS A 47 3.83 -19.66 -24.09
C LYS A 47 5.12 -19.00 -23.62
N SER A 48 5.08 -18.30 -22.49
CA SER A 48 6.22 -17.60 -21.91
C SER A 48 6.12 -17.56 -20.39
N SER A 49 7.22 -17.21 -19.71
CA SER A 49 7.16 -16.96 -18.28
C SER A 49 6.20 -15.82 -17.93
N SER A 50 5.50 -15.93 -16.80
CA SER A 50 4.64 -14.87 -16.26
C SER A 50 5.37 -13.59 -15.86
N ARG A 51 6.71 -13.62 -15.84
CA ARG A 51 7.55 -12.46 -15.54
C ARG A 51 7.70 -11.62 -16.81
N LEU A 52 6.87 -10.59 -16.91
CA LEU A 52 6.99 -9.57 -17.93
C LEU A 52 7.97 -8.48 -17.48
N PRO A 53 8.71 -7.86 -18.42
CA PRO A 53 9.43 -6.63 -18.10
C PRO A 53 8.41 -5.59 -17.61
N PHE A 54 8.69 -5.03 -16.43
CA PHE A 54 7.81 -4.06 -15.79
C PHE A 54 7.87 -2.71 -16.52
N SER A 55 6.73 -2.02 -16.61
CA SER A 55 6.72 -0.70 -17.25
C SER A 55 7.39 0.33 -16.32
N LEU A 56 8.33 1.11 -16.86
CA LEU A 56 9.03 2.15 -16.10
C LEU A 56 8.09 3.26 -15.59
N HIS A 57 6.91 3.40 -16.21
CA HIS A 57 5.92 4.41 -15.82
C HIS A 57 5.34 4.14 -14.43
N PHE A 58 4.99 2.88 -14.13
CA PHE A 58 4.51 2.52 -12.80
C PHE A 58 5.59 2.74 -11.72
N PHE A 59 6.86 2.54 -12.09
CA PHE A 59 7.98 2.79 -11.19
C PHE A 59 8.15 4.28 -10.89
N LEU A 60 8.05 5.14 -11.91
CA LEU A 60 8.11 6.60 -11.76
C LEU A 60 6.97 7.12 -10.87
N ILE A 61 5.74 6.65 -11.08
CA ILE A 61 4.59 7.03 -10.25
C ILE A 61 4.82 6.63 -8.78
N ALA A 62 5.38 5.43 -8.53
CA ALA A 62 5.67 4.97 -7.18
C ALA A 62 6.72 5.84 -6.47
N ILE A 63 7.75 6.30 -7.19
CA ILE A 63 8.76 7.22 -6.63
C ILE A 63 8.14 8.57 -6.30
N ILE A 64 7.37 9.15 -7.22
CA ILE A 64 6.70 10.44 -7.00
C ILE A 64 5.77 10.37 -5.78
N PHE A 65 4.99 9.28 -5.68
CA PHE A 65 4.14 9.04 -4.52
C PHE A 65 4.92 8.99 -3.20
N LEU A 66 6.07 8.32 -3.17
CA LEU A 66 6.91 8.22 -1.98
C LEU A 66 7.45 9.59 -1.56
N ILE A 67 7.90 10.41 -2.52
CA ILE A 67 8.40 11.76 -2.24
C ILE A 67 7.26 12.63 -1.68
N PHE A 68 6.09 12.60 -2.31
CA PHE A 68 4.93 13.37 -1.88
C PHE A 68 4.41 12.96 -0.49
N ASP A 69 4.52 11.68 -0.13
CA ASP A 69 4.17 11.21 1.23
C ASP A 69 5.12 11.80 2.27
N VAL A 70 6.43 11.83 2.00
CA VAL A 70 7.42 12.49 2.88
C VAL A 70 7.12 13.99 3.00
N GLU A 71 6.78 14.67 1.92
CA GLU A 71 6.39 16.09 1.96
C GLU A 71 5.15 16.34 2.83
N LEU A 72 4.14 15.47 2.74
CA LEU A 72 2.95 15.53 3.59
C LEU A 72 3.26 15.32 5.07
N THR A 73 4.19 14.40 5.40
CA THR A 73 4.61 14.21 6.80
C THR A 73 5.24 15.46 7.40
N ILE A 74 5.88 16.32 6.59
CA ILE A 74 6.45 17.59 7.01
C ILE A 74 5.37 18.68 7.13
N LEU A 75 4.34 18.63 6.27
CA LEU A 75 3.26 19.60 6.25
C LEU A 75 2.30 19.46 7.45
N LEU A 76 2.04 18.24 7.92
CA LEU A 76 1.13 17.96 9.04
C LEU A 76 1.53 18.66 10.37
N PRO A 77 2.78 18.57 10.84
CA PRO A 77 3.26 19.28 12.03
C PRO A 77 3.24 20.80 11.91
N MET A 78 3.28 21.36 10.69
CA MET A 78 3.21 22.82 10.50
C MET A 78 1.89 23.38 11.04
N ILE A 79 0.78 22.65 10.88
CA ILE A 79 -0.54 23.08 11.34
C ILE A 79 -0.58 23.25 12.87
N THR A 80 0.10 22.37 13.61
CA THR A 80 0.14 22.48 15.08
C THR A 80 1.14 23.54 15.56
N SER A 81 2.19 23.81 14.78
CA SER A 81 3.22 24.81 15.10
C SER A 81 2.76 26.27 15.01
N VAL A 82 1.57 26.54 14.43
CA VAL A 82 0.94 27.88 14.40
C VAL A 82 0.83 28.46 15.81
N LYS A 83 0.54 27.61 16.81
CA LYS A 83 0.25 28.05 18.17
C LYS A 83 1.50 28.48 18.96
N SER A 84 2.69 28.01 18.57
CA SER A 84 3.93 28.22 19.32
C SER A 84 4.91 29.18 18.64
N SER A 85 4.64 29.57 17.39
CA SER A 85 5.56 30.36 16.56
C SER A 85 5.02 31.78 16.29
N ASN A 86 5.91 32.68 15.87
CA ASN A 86 5.52 34.03 15.46
C ASN A 86 4.74 33.97 14.13
N MET A 87 3.51 34.50 14.11
CA MET A 87 2.57 34.37 12.99
C MET A 87 3.12 34.90 11.66
N ILE A 88 3.90 35.99 11.68
CA ILE A 88 4.49 36.59 10.47
C ILE A 88 5.61 35.71 9.91
N MET A 89 6.49 35.20 10.78
CA MET A 89 7.59 34.33 10.36
C MET A 89 7.05 33.00 9.82
N PHE A 90 6.02 32.46 10.49
CA PHE A 90 5.34 31.24 10.10
C PHE A 90 4.66 31.38 8.74
N SER A 91 3.93 32.47 8.47
CA SER A 91 3.25 32.66 7.19
C SER A 91 4.23 32.77 6.01
N ILE A 92 5.36 33.46 6.19
CA ILE A 92 6.42 33.56 5.17
C ILE A 92 7.01 32.18 4.88
N PHE A 93 7.34 31.40 5.91
CA PHE A 93 7.91 30.07 5.75
C PHE A 93 6.95 29.10 5.05
N ASN A 94 5.66 29.09 5.43
CA ASN A 94 4.67 28.25 4.75
C ASN A 94 4.47 28.65 3.31
N CYS A 95 4.40 29.96 3.01
CA CYS A 95 4.24 30.43 1.64
C CYS A 95 5.42 29.97 0.77
N PHE A 96 6.65 30.09 1.29
CA PHE A 96 7.84 29.62 0.61
C PHE A 96 7.84 28.10 0.41
N PHE A 97 7.48 27.33 1.44
CA PHE A 97 7.39 25.87 1.36
C PHE A 97 6.37 25.41 0.32
N ILE A 98 5.17 26.00 0.32
CA ILE A 98 4.11 25.68 -0.64
C ILE A 98 4.53 26.04 -2.07
N LEU A 99 5.23 27.16 -2.26
CA LEU A 99 5.77 27.54 -3.57
C LEU A 99 6.74 26.48 -4.11
N ILE A 100 7.64 25.96 -3.29
CA ILE A 100 8.57 24.90 -3.70
C ILE A 100 7.81 23.65 -4.15
N LEU A 101 6.80 23.21 -3.39
CA LEU A 101 5.97 22.05 -3.74
C LEU A 101 5.27 22.23 -5.09
N ILE A 102 4.69 23.42 -5.32
CA ILE A 102 4.00 23.73 -6.58
C ILE A 102 5.00 23.72 -7.75
N PHE A 103 6.19 24.31 -7.58
CA PHE A 103 7.22 24.30 -8.62
C PHE A 103 7.72 22.89 -8.94
N GLY A 104 7.94 22.05 -7.93
CA GLY A 104 8.32 20.65 -8.10
C GLY A 104 7.29 19.88 -8.92
N LEU A 105 6.01 20.02 -8.58
CA LEU A 105 4.90 19.36 -9.27
C LEU A 105 4.76 19.84 -10.73
N ILE A 106 4.92 21.14 -11.00
CA ILE A 106 4.91 21.69 -12.37
C ILE A 106 6.06 21.11 -13.20
N HIS A 107 7.25 20.97 -12.60
CA HIS A 107 8.41 20.38 -13.26
C HIS A 107 8.14 18.91 -13.65
N GLU A 108 7.67 18.09 -12.70
CA GLU A 108 7.31 16.69 -12.96
C GLU A 108 6.22 16.53 -14.03
N TRP A 109 5.24 17.44 -14.04
CA TRP A 109 4.19 17.44 -15.04
C TRP A 109 4.72 17.77 -16.44
N LYS A 110 5.62 18.75 -16.54
CA LYS A 110 6.24 19.14 -17.82
C LYS A 110 7.10 18.01 -18.41
N GLU A 111 7.82 17.27 -17.56
CA GLU A 111 8.59 16.09 -17.95
C GLU A 111 7.70 14.90 -18.38
N GLY A 112 6.38 14.98 -18.16
CA GLY A 112 5.45 13.96 -18.59
C GLY A 112 5.46 12.70 -17.74
N ALA A 113 6.13 12.72 -16.58
CA ALA A 113 6.15 11.60 -15.63
C ALA A 113 4.75 11.18 -15.15
N LEU A 114 3.79 12.13 -15.17
CA LEU A 114 2.39 11.94 -14.78
C LEU A 114 1.47 11.55 -15.95
N LYS A 115 1.96 11.55 -17.19
CA LYS A 115 1.14 11.23 -18.36
C LYS A 115 1.09 9.71 -18.55
N TRP A 116 -0.12 9.19 -18.62
CA TRP A 116 -0.33 7.82 -19.05
C TRP A 116 -0.28 7.74 -20.58
N ILE A 117 0.45 6.76 -21.11
CA ILE A 117 0.46 6.46 -22.55
C ILE A 117 -0.77 5.59 -22.83
N ASN A 118 -1.70 6.10 -23.64
CA ASN A 118 -2.78 5.29 -24.21
C ASN A 118 -2.24 4.33 -25.28
#